data_AF-A0A818RCF3-F1
#
_entry.id   AF-A0A818RCF3-F1
#
_cell.length_a   1.000
_cell.length_b   1.000
_cell.length_c   1.000
_cell.angle_alpha   90.00
_cell.angle_beta   90.00
_cell.angle_gamma   90.00
#
_symmetry.space_group_name_H-M   'P 1'
#
loop_
_entity.id
_entity.type
_entity.pdbx_description
1 polymer ?
#
loop_
_entity_poly.entity_id
_entity_poly.type
_entity_poly.pdbx_seq_one_letter_code
_entity_poly.pdbx_strand_id
1 'polypeptide(L)'
;MVRSSSTIKSNIGLIHIGSCPLHLIHNSFKIGIDSTNWSIEEFLNNLVFWFSRSPSRREDYLKVAKNLSNDIGKFIRRFIITRWLNVGPIIERVIEQWTNLNEYFIRFIPMNYKILLNNHHYIQIKKILETKSTLIRLNFLVFLYHNIYEQILIWFQQTQPLIHVLYDECEQLIRRLFSCFINEDLIQNKTLHELINISFHNQTNQKCDSSKLFLFHENFVLLRFQN
;
A
#
# COMPACT_ATOMS: atom_id res chain seq x y z
N MET A 1 -23.43 -1.51 -2.73
CA MET A 1 -24.63 -1.81 -3.54
C MET A 1 -24.22 -2.81 -4.62
N VAL A 2 -24.31 -4.11 -4.31
CA VAL A 2 -23.99 -5.18 -5.25
C VAL A 2 -25.19 -5.38 -6.16
N ARG A 3 -25.09 -4.98 -7.42
CA ARG A 3 -26.05 -5.40 -8.46
C ARG A 3 -25.49 -6.66 -9.12
N SER A 4 -25.78 -7.82 -8.53
CA SER A 4 -25.68 -9.10 -9.23
C SER A 4 -27.08 -9.47 -9.74
N SER A 5 -27.45 -8.89 -10.88
CA SER A 5 -28.64 -9.29 -11.61
C SER A 5 -28.23 -9.72 -13.01
N SER A 6 -27.89 -11.00 -13.15
CA SER A 6 -27.94 -11.69 -14.44
C SER A 6 -28.05 -13.20 -14.20
N THR A 7 -29.28 -13.65 -13.95
CA THR A 7 -29.66 -15.05 -14.09
C THR A 7 -29.65 -15.39 -15.59
N ILE A 8 -28.46 -15.57 -16.17
CA ILE A 8 -28.32 -16.15 -17.51
C ILE A 8 -28.34 -17.66 -17.30
N LYS A 9 -29.50 -18.29 -17.56
CA LYS A 9 -29.55 -19.74 -17.79
C LYS A 9 -28.82 -20.02 -19.09
N SER A 10 -27.50 -20.16 -19.06
CA SER A 10 -26.73 -20.65 -20.21
C SER A 10 -26.94 -22.16 -20.30
N ASN A 11 -27.86 -22.56 -21.18
CA ASN A 11 -28.17 -23.95 -21.51
C ASN A 11 -27.13 -24.59 -22.46
N ILE A 12 -25.88 -24.18 -22.28
CA ILE A 12 -24.68 -24.56 -23.04
C ILE A 12 -23.67 -24.84 -21.92
N GLY A 13 -22.94 -25.94 -21.94
CA GLY A 13 -22.03 -26.39 -20.86
C GLY A 13 -20.83 -25.46 -20.53
N LEU A 14 -21.03 -24.15 -20.61
CA LEU A 14 -20.11 -23.09 -20.27
C LEU A 14 -20.38 -22.66 -18.82
N ILE A 15 -19.31 -22.63 -18.02
CA ILE A 15 -19.34 -22.17 -16.64
C ILE A 15 -19.05 -20.67 -16.64
N HIS A 16 -19.94 -19.87 -16.04
CA HIS A 16 -19.70 -18.44 -15.82
C HIS A 16 -18.75 -18.25 -14.63
N ILE A 17 -17.49 -17.89 -14.91
CA ILE A 17 -16.42 -17.80 -13.91
C ILE A 17 -16.50 -16.50 -13.07
N GLY A 18 -17.35 -15.54 -13.44
CA GLY A 18 -17.52 -14.29 -12.71
C GLY A 18 -16.63 -13.16 -13.21
N SER A 19 -16.39 -12.17 -12.35
CA SER A 19 -15.53 -11.02 -12.64
C SER A 19 -14.05 -11.35 -12.44
N CYS A 20 -13.18 -10.46 -12.94
CA CYS A 20 -11.74 -10.60 -12.78
C CYS A 20 -11.34 -10.63 -11.28
N PRO A 21 -10.62 -11.67 -10.81
CA PRO A 21 -10.28 -11.82 -9.40
C PRO A 21 -9.40 -10.68 -8.87
N LEU A 22 -8.52 -10.12 -9.71
CA LEU A 22 -7.71 -8.96 -9.33
C LEU A 22 -8.55 -7.73 -8.99
N HIS A 23 -9.70 -7.51 -9.65
CA HIS A 23 -10.57 -6.40 -9.29
C HIS A 23 -11.13 -6.56 -7.87
N LEU A 24 -11.47 -7.78 -7.47
CA LEU A 24 -11.91 -8.06 -6.10
C LEU A 24 -10.78 -7.81 -5.11
N ILE A 25 -9.58 -8.32 -5.37
CA ILE A 25 -8.43 -8.17 -4.47
C ILE A 25 -8.02 -6.69 -4.34
N HIS A 26 -7.98 -5.95 -5.45
CA HIS A 26 -7.73 -4.49 -5.43
C HIS A 26 -8.75 -3.73 -4.57
N ASN A 27 -10.03 -4.06 -4.72
CA ASN A 27 -11.10 -3.44 -3.95
C ASN A 27 -11.02 -3.82 -2.46
N SER A 28 -10.73 -5.09 -2.14
CA SER A 28 -10.55 -5.53 -0.76
C SER A 28 -9.37 -4.82 -0.09
N PHE A 29 -8.24 -4.68 -0.79
CA PHE A 29 -7.10 -3.93 -0.29
C PHE A 29 -7.46 -2.46 -0.03
N LYS A 30 -8.14 -1.81 -0.99
CA LYS A 30 -8.63 -0.44 -0.84
C LYS A 30 -9.50 -0.28 0.40
N ILE A 31 -10.50 -1.16 0.58
CA ILE A 31 -11.40 -1.13 1.74
C ILE A 31 -10.61 -1.28 3.04
N GLY A 32 -9.61 -2.18 3.06
CA GLY A 32 -8.67 -2.32 4.17
C GLY A 32 -7.95 -1.01 4.48
N ILE A 33 -7.37 -0.34 3.49
CA ILE A 33 -6.71 0.96 3.69
C ILE A 33 -7.68 2.03 4.18
N ASP A 34 -8.86 2.14 3.57
CA ASP A 34 -9.88 3.13 3.92
C ASP A 34 -10.31 2.98 5.39
N SER A 35 -10.38 1.75 5.91
CA SER A 35 -10.70 1.46 7.32
C SER A 35 -9.67 2.00 8.32
N THR A 36 -8.45 2.30 7.88
CA THR A 36 -7.39 2.86 8.72
C THR A 36 -7.47 4.38 8.89
N ASN A 37 -8.47 5.03 8.25
CA ASN A 37 -8.65 6.48 8.19
C ASN A 37 -7.38 7.24 7.75
N TRP A 38 -6.57 6.60 6.89
CA TRP A 38 -5.34 7.20 6.39
C TRP A 38 -5.51 7.69 4.97
N SER A 39 -5.43 9.01 4.80
CA SER A 39 -5.50 9.66 3.49
C SER A 39 -4.20 9.52 2.67
N ILE A 40 -3.66 8.31 2.52
CA ILE A 40 -2.47 8.06 1.71
C ILE A 40 -2.69 8.42 0.24
N GLU A 41 -3.88 8.15 -0.29
CA GLU A 41 -4.23 8.53 -1.66
C GLU A 41 -4.10 10.05 -1.87
N GLU A 42 -4.66 10.83 -0.94
CA GLU A 42 -4.59 12.29 -0.99
C GLU A 42 -3.14 12.77 -0.91
N PHE A 43 -2.33 12.16 -0.04
CA PHE A 43 -0.91 12.47 0.07
C PHE A 43 -0.15 12.25 -1.24
N LEU A 44 -0.29 11.07 -1.84
CA LEU A 44 0.38 10.73 -3.10
C LEU A 44 -0.07 11.64 -4.25
N ASN A 45 -1.37 11.92 -4.33
CA ASN A 45 -1.92 12.82 -5.33
C ASN A 45 -1.43 14.27 -5.15
N ASN A 46 -1.35 14.75 -3.90
CA ASN A 46 -0.83 16.08 -3.59
C ASN A 46 0.64 16.23 -4.00
N LEU A 47 1.49 15.22 -3.74
CA LEU A 47 2.89 15.24 -4.17
C LEU A 47 3.02 15.37 -5.69
N VAL A 48 2.29 14.55 -6.44
CA VAL A 48 2.30 14.58 -7.91
C VAL A 48 1.76 15.91 -8.43
N PHE A 49 0.68 16.40 -7.85
CA PHE A 49 0.08 17.69 -8.21
C PHE A 49 1.05 18.85 -7.96
N TRP A 50 1.73 18.85 -6.81
CA TRP A 50 2.65 19.91 -6.42
C TRP A 50 3.74 20.14 -7.47
N PHE A 51 4.39 19.05 -7.90
CA PHE A 51 5.49 19.08 -8.86
C PHE A 51 5.02 19.22 -10.31
N SER A 52 3.85 18.70 -10.68
CA SER A 52 3.34 18.84 -12.05
C SER A 52 2.93 20.27 -12.41
N ARG A 53 2.53 21.08 -11.41
CA ARG A 53 2.03 22.44 -11.63
C ARG A 53 3.11 23.50 -11.87
N SER A 54 4.38 23.22 -11.61
CA SER A 54 5.43 24.23 -11.70
C SER A 54 6.80 23.62 -12.00
N PRO A 55 7.41 23.94 -13.16
CA PRO A 55 8.78 23.54 -13.47
C PRO A 55 9.80 24.07 -12.48
N SER A 56 9.64 25.31 -11.99
CA SER A 56 10.56 25.88 -11.00
C SER A 56 10.57 25.11 -9.68
N ARG A 57 9.40 24.63 -9.21
CA ARG A 57 9.34 23.76 -8.03
C ARG A 57 10.10 22.45 -8.21
N ARG A 58 10.08 21.89 -9.43
CA ARG A 58 10.83 20.67 -9.77
C ARG A 58 12.33 20.94 -9.75
N GLU A 59 12.75 22.05 -10.36
CA GLU A 59 14.17 22.45 -10.38
C GLU A 59 14.70 22.69 -8.97
N ASP A 60 13.96 23.41 -8.13
CA ASP A 60 14.31 23.66 -6.74
C ASP A 60 14.42 22.36 -5.94
N TYR A 61 13.48 21.43 -6.12
CA TYR A 61 13.54 20.11 -5.48
C TYR A 61 14.78 19.32 -5.90
N LEU A 62 15.12 19.31 -7.19
CA LEU A 62 16.33 18.64 -7.68
C LEU A 62 17.61 19.27 -7.11
N LYS A 63 17.65 20.59 -6.96
CA LYS A 63 18.77 21.29 -6.30
C LYS A 63 18.88 20.88 -4.83
N VAL A 64 17.77 20.84 -4.09
CA VAL A 64 17.73 20.39 -2.70
C VAL A 64 18.20 18.95 -2.56
N ALA A 65 17.68 18.04 -3.40
CA ALA A 65 18.06 16.63 -3.38
C ALA A 65 19.56 16.43 -3.66
N LYS A 66 20.09 17.11 -4.69
CA LYS A 66 21.50 17.04 -5.07
C LYS A 66 22.42 17.48 -3.93
N ASN A 67 22.05 18.54 -3.21
CA ASN A 67 22.84 19.07 -2.10
C ASN A 67 22.85 18.15 -0.87
N LEU A 68 21.80 17.35 -0.67
CA LEU A 68 21.62 16.57 0.55
C LEU A 68 22.24 15.18 0.49
N SER A 69 22.11 14.49 -0.65
CA SER A 69 22.38 13.05 -0.74
C SER A 69 23.26 12.62 -1.91
N ASN A 70 23.77 13.58 -2.71
CA ASN A 70 24.37 13.31 -4.03
C ASN A 70 23.47 12.47 -4.97
N ASP A 71 22.20 12.26 -4.61
CA ASP A 71 21.22 11.51 -5.39
C ASP A 71 20.55 12.43 -6.42
N ILE A 72 20.15 11.83 -7.55
CA ILE A 72 19.38 12.48 -8.59
C ILE A 72 17.92 12.39 -8.15
N GLY A 73 17.47 13.37 -7.35
CA GLY A 73 16.12 13.39 -6.77
C GLY A 73 15.04 12.88 -7.72
N LYS A 74 14.22 11.93 -7.26
CA LYS A 74 13.25 11.22 -8.11
C LYS A 74 11.83 11.74 -7.86
N PHE A 75 11.10 12.05 -8.92
CA PHE A 75 9.70 12.44 -8.78
C PHE A 75 8.78 11.24 -8.50
N ILE A 76 7.79 11.47 -7.64
CA ILE A 76 6.77 10.47 -7.31
C ILE A 76 5.90 10.21 -8.54
N ARG A 77 5.62 8.94 -8.82
CA ARG A 77 4.74 8.53 -9.92
C ARG A 77 3.28 8.76 -9.56
N ARG A 78 2.44 8.96 -10.58
CA ARG A 78 0.99 9.07 -10.40
C ARG A 78 0.42 7.78 -9.85
N PHE A 79 -0.33 7.89 -8.75
CA PHE A 79 -1.15 6.81 -8.21
C PHE A 79 -2.43 6.62 -9.04
N ILE A 80 -2.83 5.37 -9.26
CA ILE A 80 -4.03 5.00 -10.02
C ILE A 80 -5.04 4.34 -9.07
N ILE A 81 -6.13 5.05 -8.78
CA ILE A 81 -7.14 4.64 -7.79
C ILE A 81 -7.81 3.28 -8.10
N THR A 82 -7.84 2.85 -9.36
CA THR A 82 -8.42 1.55 -9.74
C THR A 82 -7.43 0.39 -9.61
N ARG A 83 -6.16 0.65 -9.33
CA ARG A 83 -5.08 -0.36 -9.29
C ARG A 83 -4.30 -0.25 -7.98
N TRP A 84 -5.00 -0.42 -6.86
CA TRP A 84 -4.45 -0.21 -5.52
C TRP A 84 -3.21 -1.06 -5.19
N LEU A 85 -3.07 -2.26 -5.76
CA LEU A 85 -1.89 -3.08 -5.51
C LEU A 85 -0.66 -2.55 -6.25
N ASN A 86 -0.83 -1.72 -7.29
CA ASN A 86 0.31 -1.09 -7.97
C ASN A 86 0.88 0.10 -7.18
N VAL A 87 0.42 0.33 -5.95
CA VAL A 87 0.88 1.42 -5.08
C VAL A 87 2.27 1.14 -4.50
N GLY A 88 2.69 -0.12 -4.39
CA GLY A 88 3.97 -0.52 -3.78
C GLY A 88 5.16 0.28 -4.31
N PRO A 89 5.48 0.21 -5.62
CA PRO A 89 6.59 0.95 -6.22
C PRO A 89 6.49 2.49 -6.11
N ILE A 90 5.29 3.01 -5.88
CA ILE A 90 5.07 4.45 -5.66
C ILE A 90 5.46 4.81 -4.22
N ILE A 91 5.03 4.01 -3.25
CA ILE A 91 5.37 4.19 -1.83
C ILE A 91 6.86 3.99 -1.61
N GLU A 92 7.48 2.99 -2.22
CA GLU A 92 8.92 2.78 -2.16
C GLU A 92 9.68 4.03 -2.60
N ARG A 93 9.27 4.64 -3.72
CA ARG A 93 9.87 5.90 -4.17
C ARG A 93 9.67 7.05 -3.18
N VAL A 94 8.52 7.12 -2.52
CA VAL A 94 8.29 8.12 -1.47
C VAL A 94 9.23 7.89 -0.29
N ILE A 95 9.46 6.64 0.10
CA ILE A 95 10.40 6.27 1.17
C ILE A 95 11.85 6.59 0.75
N GLU A 96 12.27 6.20 -0.45
CA GLU A 96 13.59 6.54 -1.01
C GLU A 96 13.85 8.05 -0.97
N GLN A 97 12.83 8.84 -1.29
CA GLN A 97 12.92 10.29 -1.37
C GLN A 97 12.51 10.98 -0.06
N TRP A 98 12.28 10.24 1.03
CA TRP A 98 11.70 10.77 2.26
C TRP A 98 12.52 11.93 2.82
N THR A 99 13.84 11.77 2.89
CA THR A 99 14.75 12.81 3.39
C THR A 99 14.71 14.06 2.50
N ASN A 100 14.74 13.89 1.18
CA ASN A 100 14.66 14.99 0.21
C ASN A 100 13.32 15.74 0.30
N LEU A 101 12.21 14.99 0.47
CA LEU A 101 10.87 15.57 0.66
C LEU A 101 10.78 16.37 1.95
N ASN A 102 11.33 15.85 3.05
CA ASN A 102 11.36 16.58 4.32
C ASN A 102 12.18 17.86 4.21
N GLU A 103 13.38 17.80 3.64
CA GLU A 103 14.22 19.00 3.46
C GLU A 103 13.51 20.05 2.59
N TYR A 104 12.90 19.62 1.48
CA TYR A 104 12.20 20.52 0.56
C TYR A 104 10.95 21.16 1.18
N PHE A 105 10.05 20.36 1.75
CA PHE A 105 8.77 20.85 2.26
C PHE A 105 8.85 21.48 3.65
N ILE A 106 9.72 21.01 4.54
CA ILE A 106 9.78 21.48 5.93
C ILE A 106 10.81 22.60 6.10
N ARG A 107 11.90 22.63 5.31
CA ARG A 107 12.96 23.65 5.45
C ARG A 107 13.01 24.63 4.29
N PHE A 108 13.20 24.14 3.07
CA PHE A 108 13.45 24.99 1.90
C PHE A 108 12.26 25.91 1.57
N ILE A 109 11.03 25.38 1.49
CA ILE A 109 9.85 26.20 1.16
C ILE A 109 9.62 27.32 2.18
N PRO A 110 9.57 27.08 3.51
CA PRO A 110 9.41 28.15 4.49
C PRO A 110 10.46 29.25 4.44
N MET A 111 11.71 28.89 4.15
CA MET A 111 12.80 29.87 4.07
C MET A 111 12.70 30.74 2.83
N ASN A 112 12.28 30.18 1.69
CA ASN A 112 12.39 30.86 0.40
C ASN A 112 11.06 31.37 -0.16
N TYR A 113 9.92 30.80 0.24
CA TYR A 113 8.62 31.04 -0.39
C TYR A 113 7.47 31.17 0.61
N LYS A 114 7.44 32.28 1.37
CA LYS A 114 6.38 32.56 2.37
C LYS A 114 4.96 32.52 1.79
N ILE A 115 4.75 32.94 0.55
CA ILE A 115 3.45 32.93 -0.13
C ILE A 115 2.89 31.49 -0.27
N LEU A 116 3.77 30.49 -0.43
CA LEU A 116 3.34 29.10 -0.61
C LEU A 116 2.89 28.44 0.69
N LEU A 117 3.12 29.06 1.84
CA LEU A 117 2.75 28.51 3.15
C LEU A 117 1.24 28.38 3.34
N ASN A 118 0.46 29.20 2.64
CA ASN A 118 -1.00 29.15 2.66
C ASN A 118 -1.58 28.21 1.58
N ASN A 119 -0.74 27.56 0.77
CA ASN A 119 -1.22 26.65 -0.26
C ASN A 119 -1.78 25.37 0.38
N HIS A 120 -3.02 25.00 0.03
CA HIS A 120 -3.69 23.82 0.59
C HIS A 120 -2.86 22.53 0.45
N HIS A 121 -2.30 22.25 -0.73
CA HIS A 121 -1.51 21.04 -0.96
C HIS A 121 -0.22 21.03 -0.15
N TYR A 122 0.44 22.19 -0.01
CA TYR A 122 1.62 22.33 0.85
C TYR A 122 1.30 21.97 2.30
N ILE A 123 0.22 22.53 2.85
CA ILE A 123 -0.19 22.30 4.24
C ILE A 123 -0.47 20.81 4.48
N GLN A 124 -1.20 20.15 3.57
CA GLN A 124 -1.51 18.73 3.68
C GLN A 124 -0.26 17.85 3.59
N ILE A 125 0.63 18.12 2.62
CA ILE A 125 1.90 17.38 2.47
C ILE A 125 2.75 17.54 3.73
N LYS A 126 2.95 18.79 4.19
CA LYS A 126 3.76 19.09 5.36
C LYS A 126 3.24 18.37 6.60
N LYS A 127 1.93 18.43 6.87
CA LYS A 127 1.29 17.75 7.99
C LYS A 127 1.60 16.24 8.01
N ILE A 128 1.56 15.61 6.85
CA ILE A 128 1.81 14.17 6.73
C ILE A 128 3.30 13.83 6.90
N LEU A 129 4.21 14.66 6.37
CA LEU A 129 5.66 14.50 6.57
C LEU A 129 6.07 14.69 8.03
N GLU A 130 5.46 15.62 8.75
CA GLU A 130 5.71 15.87 10.18
C GLU A 130 5.11 14.80 11.10
N THR A 131 4.19 13.98 10.61
CA THR A 131 3.56 12.92 11.40
C THR A 131 4.53 11.75 11.58
N LYS A 132 4.98 11.53 12.83
CA LYS A 132 6.00 10.53 13.19
C LYS A 132 5.68 9.11 12.71
N SER A 133 4.41 8.72 12.70
CA SER A 133 3.99 7.38 12.30
C SER A 133 3.92 7.18 10.78
N THR A 134 3.96 8.24 9.96
CA THR A 134 3.77 8.13 8.52
C THR A 134 4.80 7.21 7.88
N LEU A 135 6.09 7.40 8.19
CA LEU A 135 7.16 6.59 7.59
C LEU A 135 7.00 5.10 7.96
N ILE A 136 6.63 4.80 9.20
CA ILE A 136 6.35 3.43 9.65
C ILE A 136 5.17 2.83 8.88
N ARG A 137 4.07 3.59 8.73
CA ARG A 137 2.91 3.14 7.98
C ARG A 137 3.24 2.88 6.50
N LEU A 138 4.07 3.72 5.89
CA LEU A 138 4.52 3.52 4.50
C LEU A 138 5.36 2.24 4.38
N ASN A 139 6.31 2.01 5.28
CA ASN A 139 7.10 0.78 5.31
C ASN A 139 6.23 -0.46 5.52
N PHE A 140 5.23 -0.37 6.40
CA PHE A 140 4.28 -1.45 6.60
C PHE A 140 3.48 -1.75 5.33
N LEU A 141 3.05 -0.75 4.55
CA LEU A 141 2.39 -0.99 3.27
C LEU A 141 3.31 -1.62 2.23
N VAL A 142 4.57 -1.23 2.17
CA VAL A 142 5.57 -1.88 1.30
C VAL A 142 5.77 -3.33 1.70
N PHE A 143 5.83 -3.62 3.01
CA PHE A 143 5.87 -4.98 3.50
C PHE A 143 4.64 -5.79 3.08
N LEU A 144 3.42 -5.27 3.28
CA LEU A 144 2.21 -5.96 2.85
C LEU A 144 2.24 -6.24 1.35
N TYR A 145 2.64 -5.23 0.56
CA TYR A 145 2.72 -5.37 -0.89
C TYR A 145 3.62 -6.53 -1.30
N HIS A 146 4.89 -6.51 -0.89
CA HIS A 146 5.87 -7.54 -1.29
C HIS A 146 5.56 -8.92 -0.73
N ASN A 147 5.21 -8.99 0.55
CA ASN A 147 5.15 -10.28 1.25
C ASN A 147 3.78 -10.97 1.13
N ILE A 148 2.73 -10.25 0.73
CA ILE A 148 1.36 -10.79 0.73
C ILE A 148 0.73 -10.71 -0.67
N TYR A 149 0.82 -9.55 -1.33
CA TYR A 149 0.02 -9.25 -2.52
C TYR A 149 0.77 -9.33 -3.86
N GLU A 150 2.09 -9.17 -3.87
CA GLU A 150 2.87 -9.13 -5.12
C GLU A 150 2.71 -10.42 -5.93
N GLN A 151 2.80 -11.58 -5.27
CA GLN A 151 2.67 -12.87 -5.94
C GLN A 151 1.34 -13.02 -6.68
N ILE A 152 0.22 -12.70 -6.03
CA ILE A 152 -1.10 -12.84 -6.64
C ILE A 152 -1.31 -11.83 -7.78
N LEU A 153 -0.70 -10.63 -7.65
CA LEU A 153 -0.70 -9.63 -8.71
C LEU A 153 0.06 -10.13 -9.94
N ILE A 154 1.26 -10.72 -9.75
CA ILE A 154 2.08 -11.26 -10.82
C ILE A 154 1.37 -12.41 -11.54
N TRP A 155 0.83 -13.39 -10.80
CA TRP A 155 0.10 -14.51 -11.39
C TRP A 155 -1.06 -14.03 -12.25
N PHE A 156 -2.02 -13.31 -11.66
CA PHE A 156 -3.27 -12.99 -12.36
C PHE A 156 -3.19 -11.81 -13.32
N GLN A 157 -2.01 -11.23 -13.54
CA GLN A 157 -1.73 -10.30 -14.66
C GLN A 157 -1.19 -11.01 -15.90
N GLN A 158 -0.85 -12.30 -15.80
CA GLN A 158 -0.39 -13.08 -16.95
C GLN A 158 -1.52 -13.30 -17.95
N THR A 159 -1.15 -13.51 -19.22
CA THR A 159 -2.11 -13.73 -20.32
C THR A 159 -2.65 -15.15 -20.37
N GLN A 160 -2.03 -16.10 -19.65
CA GLN A 160 -2.40 -17.50 -19.65
C GLN A 160 -3.61 -17.80 -18.74
N PRO A 161 -4.41 -18.85 -19.04
CA PRO A 161 -5.57 -19.20 -18.24
C PRO A 161 -5.18 -19.83 -16.90
N LEU A 162 -5.25 -19.05 -15.82
CA LEU A 162 -4.84 -19.44 -14.46
C LEU A 162 -6.01 -19.77 -13.53
N ILE A 163 -7.19 -20.06 -14.06
CA ILE A 163 -8.36 -20.34 -13.21
C ILE A 163 -8.16 -21.55 -12.29
N HIS A 164 -7.37 -22.53 -12.74
CA HIS A 164 -7.08 -23.76 -11.99
C HIS A 164 -6.26 -23.52 -10.72
N VAL A 165 -5.46 -22.44 -10.64
CA VAL A 165 -4.69 -22.07 -9.45
C VAL A 165 -5.38 -21.01 -8.58
N LEU A 166 -6.52 -20.46 -9.02
CA LEU A 166 -7.17 -19.34 -8.33
C LEU A 166 -7.56 -19.68 -6.88
N TYR A 167 -8.07 -20.88 -6.65
CA TYR A 167 -8.46 -21.30 -5.31
C TYR A 167 -7.23 -21.36 -4.38
N ASP A 168 -6.18 -22.03 -4.82
CA ASP A 168 -4.95 -22.22 -4.06
C ASP A 168 -4.26 -20.88 -3.77
N GLU A 169 -4.20 -19.98 -4.75
CA GLU A 169 -3.60 -18.65 -4.56
C GLU A 169 -4.44 -17.76 -3.62
N CYS A 170 -5.77 -17.88 -3.64
CA CYS A 170 -6.62 -17.21 -2.65
C CYS A 170 -6.38 -17.76 -1.24
N GLU A 171 -6.26 -19.08 -1.10
CA GLU A 171 -5.92 -19.72 0.17
C GLU A 171 -4.58 -19.20 0.71
N GLN A 172 -3.54 -19.21 -0.13
CA GLN A 172 -2.22 -18.73 0.26
C GLN A 172 -2.20 -17.23 0.55
N LEU A 173 -2.99 -16.41 -0.17
CA LEU A 173 -3.12 -14.99 0.13
C LEU A 173 -3.67 -14.78 1.55
N ILE A 174 -4.77 -15.43 1.91
CA ILE A 174 -5.36 -15.31 3.25
C ILE A 174 -4.39 -15.87 4.30
N ARG A 175 -3.73 -16.99 4.01
CA ARG A 175 -2.73 -17.58 4.89
C ARG A 175 -1.58 -16.62 5.19
N ARG A 176 -0.99 -15.99 4.16
CA ARG A 176 0.07 -14.97 4.29
C ARG A 176 -0.39 -13.74 5.06
N LEU A 177 -1.63 -13.31 4.86
CA LEU A 177 -2.19 -12.19 5.60
C LEU A 177 -2.38 -12.54 7.08
N PHE A 178 -2.93 -13.72 7.36
CA PHE A 178 -3.18 -14.17 8.73
C PHE A 178 -1.89 -14.47 9.48
N SER A 179 -0.86 -14.98 8.83
CA SER A 179 0.44 -15.23 9.48
C SER A 179 1.09 -13.95 10.01
N CYS A 180 0.63 -12.76 9.58
CA CYS A 180 1.07 -11.50 10.17
C CYS A 180 0.46 -11.24 11.56
N PHE A 181 -0.74 -11.74 11.86
CA PHE A 181 -1.51 -11.31 13.04
C PHE A 181 -2.10 -12.43 13.88
N ILE A 182 -2.25 -13.64 13.34
CA ILE A 182 -2.93 -14.79 13.95
C ILE A 182 -1.91 -15.86 14.28
N ASN A 183 -2.08 -16.55 15.40
CA ASN A 183 -1.16 -17.59 15.85
C ASN A 183 -1.02 -18.72 14.81
N GLU A 184 0.20 -19.20 14.63
CA GLU A 184 0.57 -20.07 13.50
C GLU A 184 -0.13 -21.44 13.57
N ASP A 185 -0.33 -21.97 14.77
CA ASP A 185 -1.07 -23.20 15.06
C ASP A 185 -2.54 -23.13 14.62
N LEU A 186 -3.13 -21.93 14.61
CA LEU A 186 -4.49 -21.72 14.12
C LEU A 186 -4.58 -21.60 12.61
N ILE A 187 -3.47 -21.50 11.89
CA ILE A 187 -3.42 -21.29 10.44
C ILE A 187 -2.94 -22.54 9.72
N GLN A 188 -1.98 -23.26 10.29
CA GLN A 188 -1.34 -24.41 9.65
C GLN A 188 -2.36 -25.48 9.23
N ASN A 189 -2.15 -26.02 8.03
CA ASN A 189 -2.93 -27.13 7.45
C ASN A 189 -4.44 -26.89 7.30
N LYS A 190 -4.93 -25.65 7.47
CA LYS A 190 -6.33 -25.29 7.23
C LYS A 190 -6.59 -24.96 5.78
N THR A 191 -7.69 -25.46 5.25
CA THR A 191 -8.25 -25.07 3.94
C THR A 191 -8.72 -23.62 3.93
N LEU A 192 -8.92 -23.04 2.74
CA LEU A 192 -9.48 -21.69 2.58
C LEU A 192 -10.80 -21.49 3.36
N HIS A 193 -11.70 -22.48 3.32
CA HIS A 193 -12.97 -22.42 4.05
C HIS A 193 -12.76 -22.38 5.57
N GLU A 194 -11.78 -23.10 6.10
CA GLU A 194 -11.47 -23.06 7.53
C GLU A 194 -10.76 -21.76 7.92
N LEU A 195 -9.90 -21.22 7.05
CA LEU A 195 -9.23 -19.95 7.26
C LEU A 195 -10.23 -18.80 7.39
N ILE A 196 -11.19 -18.65 6.46
CA ILE A 196 -12.16 -17.54 6.52
C ILE A 196 -13.05 -17.55 7.76
N ASN A 197 -13.18 -18.70 8.43
CA ASN A 197 -13.98 -18.87 9.64
C ASN A 197 -13.18 -18.62 10.93
N ILE A 198 -11.88 -18.32 10.84
CA ILE A 198 -11.08 -17.94 12.02
C ILE A 198 -11.56 -16.59 12.52
N SER A 199 -11.98 -16.54 13.79
CA SER A 199 -12.29 -15.28 14.45
C SER A 199 -11.01 -14.49 14.74
N PHE A 200 -10.69 -13.55 13.86
CA PHE A 200 -9.54 -12.66 14.01
C PHE A 200 -9.79 -11.53 15.03
N HIS A 201 -11.02 -11.33 15.48
CA HIS A 201 -11.35 -10.38 16.56
C HIS A 201 -11.08 -10.95 17.96
N ASN A 202 -10.94 -12.27 18.09
CA ASN A 202 -10.59 -12.88 19.37
C ASN A 202 -9.10 -12.70 19.66
N GLN A 203 -8.77 -11.95 20.71
CA GLN A 203 -7.39 -11.66 21.11
C GLN A 203 -6.58 -12.93 21.42
N THR A 204 -7.20 -14.02 21.90
CA THR A 204 -6.48 -15.28 22.14
C THR A 204 -5.95 -15.91 20.87
N ASN A 205 -6.53 -15.58 19.71
CA ASN A 205 -6.12 -16.08 18.42
C ASN A 205 -5.01 -15.22 17.80
N GLN A 206 -4.79 -14.01 18.32
CA GLN A 206 -3.82 -13.08 17.77
C GLN A 206 -2.43 -13.37 18.33
N LYS A 207 -1.40 -13.07 17.51
CA LYS A 207 -0.02 -13.07 17.98
C LYS A 207 0.15 -11.96 19.02
N CYS A 208 0.94 -12.22 20.06
CA CYS A 208 1.27 -11.21 21.07
C CYS A 208 2.03 -10.03 20.43
N ASP A 209 1.86 -8.81 20.93
CA ASP A 209 2.59 -7.62 20.47
C ASP A 209 4.13 -7.76 20.59
N SER A 210 4.59 -8.63 21.50
CA SER A 210 6.01 -8.99 21.63
C SER A 210 6.51 -9.95 20.53
N SER A 211 5.61 -10.56 19.78
CA SER A 211 5.95 -11.36 18.61
C SER A 211 6.56 -10.44 17.55
N LYS A 212 7.75 -10.82 17.09
CA LYS A 212 8.48 -10.00 16.12
C LYS A 212 7.82 -10.14 14.76
N LEU A 213 7.04 -9.14 14.35
CA LEU A 213 6.76 -8.94 12.93
C LEU A 213 8.00 -8.31 12.31
N PHE A 214 8.80 -9.12 11.62
CA PHE A 214 9.97 -8.62 10.92
C PHE A 214 9.52 -7.94 9.62
N LEU A 215 9.42 -6.61 9.66
CA LEU A 215 9.36 -5.82 8.43
C LEU A 215 10.77 -5.79 7.83
N PHE A 216 11.07 -6.72 6.92
CA PHE A 216 12.31 -6.65 6.15
C PHE A 216 12.10 -5.75 4.93
N HIS A 217 12.75 -4.59 4.95
CA HIS A 217 13.23 -3.89 3.76
C HIS A 217 14.63 -3.41 4.10
N GLU A 218 15.56 -3.49 3.15
CA GLU A 218 17.01 -3.67 3.36
C GLU A 218 17.75 -2.67 4.26
N ASN A 219 17.12 -1.61 4.76
CA ASN A 219 17.70 -0.76 5.80
C ASN A 219 16.59 -0.20 6.72
N PHE A 220 16.53 -0.69 7.96
CA PHE A 220 15.88 -0.13 9.17
C PHE A 220 14.59 -0.77 9.75
N VAL A 221 14.78 -1.15 11.03
CA VAL A 221 13.89 -1.18 12.22
C VAL A 221 12.84 -2.28 12.34
N LEU A 222 13.18 -3.23 13.23
CA LEU A 222 12.26 -4.02 14.05
C LEU A 222 11.14 -3.13 14.62
N LEU A 223 9.89 -3.36 14.19
CA LEU A 223 8.75 -2.85 14.96
C LEU A 223 8.68 -3.65 16.26
N ARG A 224 9.15 -3.02 17.34
CA ARG A 224 8.85 -3.44 18.69
C ARG A 224 7.62 -2.64 19.11
N PHE A 225 6.46 -3.28 19.23
CA PHE A 225 5.38 -2.71 20.02
C PHE A 225 5.86 -2.72 21.47
N GLN A 226 6.35 -1.58 21.95
CA GLN A 226 6.58 -1.38 23.38
C GLN A 226 5.33 -0.71 23.94
N ASN A 227 4.79 -1.33 24.99
CA ASN A 227 3.62 -0.89 25.76
C ASN A 227 3.66 0.59 26.15
#